data_AF-A0A4Y2R8I2-F1
#
_entry.id   AF-A0A4Y2R8I2-F1
#
_cell.length_a   1.000
_cell.length_b   1.000
_cell.length_c   1.000
_cell.angle_alpha   90.00
_cell.angle_beta   90.00
_cell.angle_gamma   90.00
#
_symmetry.space_group_name_H-M   'P 1'
#
loop_
_entity.id
_entity.type
_entity.pdbx_description
1 polymer ?
#
loop_
_entity_poly.entity_id
_entity_poly.type
_entity_poly.pdbx_seq_one_letter_code
_entity_poly.pdbx_strand_id
1 'polypeptide(L)'
;MRKVKTAKNSGWKSFCTKASNPYGTHYKATFRKAIKPAELIALNNHDPSGNHLKIAQDILEKIFPHPANSNSSTYIPPCTENDCPFTKGEIATVIHHLSKGKAPGPDGIDNIIIQQIFKKFPFLLMELFNTCLKLAKFPDPLKVGNIILFHKHGKSKTEASSYRPISLLPTIGKVLEKLLTQRFNFRDSCLVSRTYHPNRQKTLNNSTSVPPGDLRCLQDNLHGSSAGHTGWSTRLSLRNTVFQAEILALLKAVEHAVTLPTQQLTILVDNQASINSAANPKSHNSIAREIFKLLHSHPHIRVSWIKAHAGYIGNEEADRLAKEAAGTENFPETPLELPKPFIKTFLRQKMLATWQMAWDDGDTGRLIHNIIPKVSLQAINWTRNEILFFTGHGPFSSFLQRFNLAETSFCSCGGIGTPIHYATVCLLTTSCHMAPPSQQHQPVWFRSVANNSASRRKIHNLLQFLQRETSLFRPDPN
;
A
#
# COMPACT_ATOMS: atom_id res chain seq x y z
N MET A 1 6.62 -16.70 9.63
CA MET A 1 6.63 -15.39 8.93
C MET A 1 7.43 -14.28 9.63
N ARG A 2 7.34 -14.07 10.96
CA ARG A 2 8.09 -13.00 11.67
C ARG A 2 9.60 -13.08 11.48
N LYS A 3 10.22 -14.25 11.70
CA LYS A 3 11.68 -14.46 11.55
C LYS A 3 12.21 -14.10 10.16
N VAL A 4 11.47 -14.47 9.09
CA VAL A 4 11.81 -14.11 7.70
C VAL A 4 11.73 -12.61 7.46
N LYS A 5 10.72 -11.93 8.03
CA LYS A 5 10.57 -10.48 7.90
C LYS A 5 11.66 -9.73 8.66
N THR A 6 12.01 -10.20 9.86
CA THR A 6 13.12 -9.65 10.65
C THR A 6 14.44 -9.83 9.92
N ALA A 7 14.71 -11.03 9.39
CA ALA A 7 15.93 -11.31 8.62
C ALA A 7 16.03 -10.48 7.32
N LYS A 8 14.91 -10.28 6.61
CA LYS A 8 14.87 -9.40 5.44
C LYS A 8 15.16 -7.94 5.81
N ASN A 9 14.57 -7.46 6.90
CA ASN A 9 14.76 -6.08 7.36
C ASN A 9 16.19 -5.86 7.89
N SER A 10 16.76 -6.82 8.64
CA SER A 10 18.14 -6.72 9.13
C SER A 10 19.14 -6.81 8.00
N GLY A 11 18.93 -7.72 7.03
CA GLY A 11 19.76 -7.83 5.82
C GLY A 11 19.73 -6.55 4.99
N TRP A 12 18.54 -5.97 4.75
CA TRP A 12 18.42 -4.70 4.04
C TRP A 12 19.05 -3.54 4.79
N LYS A 13 18.85 -3.46 6.11
CA LYS A 13 19.49 -2.44 6.95
C LYS A 13 21.01 -2.53 6.87
N SER A 14 21.56 -3.74 7.03
CA SER A 14 23.00 -4.00 6.93
C SER A 14 23.57 -3.63 5.56
N PHE A 15 22.85 -3.98 4.48
CA PHE A 15 23.21 -3.58 3.12
C PHE A 15 23.26 -2.06 2.99
N CYS A 16 22.18 -1.34 3.31
CA CYS A 16 22.16 0.13 3.21
C CYS A 16 23.20 0.83 4.11
N THR A 17 23.50 0.30 5.31
CA THR A 17 24.49 0.91 6.21
C THR A 17 25.93 0.80 5.72
N LYS A 18 26.22 -0.11 4.78
CA LYS A 18 27.55 -0.24 4.15
C LYS A 18 27.70 0.67 2.93
N ALA A 19 26.72 1.53 2.64
CA ALA A 19 26.79 2.47 1.54
C ALA A 19 27.72 3.64 1.86
N SER A 20 28.90 3.63 1.26
CA SER A 20 29.85 4.74 1.29
C SER A 20 29.74 5.68 0.08
N ASN A 21 29.23 5.18 -1.05
CA ASN A 21 29.10 5.95 -2.29
C ASN A 21 27.61 6.09 -2.68
N PRO A 22 27.09 7.33 -2.81
CA PRO A 22 25.67 7.59 -3.15
C PRO A 22 25.27 7.11 -4.56
N TYR A 23 26.23 6.85 -5.46
CA TYR A 23 26.02 6.29 -6.81
C TYR A 23 26.63 4.88 -6.99
N GLY A 24 27.05 4.25 -5.89
CA GLY A 24 27.72 2.94 -5.87
C GLY A 24 26.77 1.75 -6.01
N THR A 25 27.17 0.59 -5.50
CA THR A 25 26.44 -0.70 -5.63
C THR A 25 24.98 -0.62 -5.15
N HIS A 26 24.69 0.17 -4.11
CA HIS A 26 23.35 0.40 -3.57
C HIS A 26 22.44 1.15 -4.55
N TYR A 27 22.96 2.21 -5.16
CA TYR A 27 22.28 2.95 -6.24
C TYR A 27 22.11 2.06 -7.48
N LYS A 28 23.17 1.36 -7.89
CA LYS A 28 23.11 0.46 -9.05
C LYS A 28 22.13 -0.70 -8.83
N ALA A 29 21.99 -1.26 -7.63
CA ALA A 29 20.99 -2.29 -7.32
C ALA A 29 19.54 -1.76 -7.36
N THR A 30 19.36 -0.46 -7.12
CA THR A 30 18.05 0.20 -7.07
C THR A 30 17.65 0.79 -8.44
N PHE A 31 18.61 1.28 -9.23
CA PHE A 31 18.38 2.09 -10.43
C PHE A 31 19.04 1.55 -11.70
N ARG A 32 20.09 0.74 -11.62
CA ARG A 32 20.55 -0.06 -12.76
C ARG A 32 19.84 -1.41 -12.68
N LYS A 33 19.38 -1.94 -13.81
CA LYS A 33 18.97 -3.34 -13.87
C LYS A 33 20.21 -4.18 -13.55
N ALA A 34 20.37 -4.55 -12.28
CA ALA A 34 21.28 -5.60 -11.88
C ALA A 34 20.99 -6.81 -12.78
N ILE A 35 22.05 -7.34 -13.40
CA ILE A 35 22.18 -8.64 -14.09
C ILE A 35 20.85 -9.26 -14.51
N LYS A 36 20.59 -9.33 -15.83
CA LYS A 36 19.39 -9.98 -16.38
C LYS A 36 19.20 -11.34 -15.68
N PRO A 37 18.04 -11.64 -15.07
CA PRO A 37 17.78 -12.90 -14.36
C PRO A 37 17.89 -14.18 -15.19
N ALA A 38 18.33 -14.09 -16.44
CA ALA A 38 18.19 -15.12 -17.47
C ALA A 38 19.51 -15.81 -17.86
N GLU A 39 20.65 -15.49 -17.23
CA GLU A 39 21.88 -16.27 -17.43
C GLU A 39 21.77 -17.59 -16.65
N LEU A 40 21.22 -18.60 -17.32
CA LEU A 40 21.27 -20.00 -16.89
C LEU A 40 22.68 -20.54 -17.15
N ILE A 41 23.26 -21.21 -16.17
CA ILE A 41 24.59 -21.85 -16.27
C ILE A 41 24.37 -23.37 -16.27
N ALA A 42 25.15 -24.08 -17.08
CA ALA A 42 25.08 -25.54 -17.17
C ALA A 42 25.26 -26.22 -15.79
N LEU A 43 24.49 -27.27 -15.53
CA LEU A 43 24.59 -28.07 -14.32
C LEU A 43 25.81 -28.98 -14.37
N ASN A 44 26.41 -29.29 -13.21
CA ASN A 44 27.50 -30.29 -13.15
C ASN A 44 26.97 -31.66 -13.58
N ASN A 45 27.76 -32.37 -14.41
CA ASN A 45 27.51 -33.68 -15.03
C ASN A 45 26.77 -33.70 -16.38
N HIS A 46 26.63 -32.56 -17.06
CA HIS A 46 26.28 -32.54 -18.48
C HIS A 46 27.33 -31.74 -19.26
N ASP A 47 27.64 -32.24 -20.46
CA ASP A 47 28.53 -31.59 -21.43
C ASP A 47 28.06 -30.14 -21.67
N PRO A 48 28.94 -29.12 -21.79
CA PRO A 48 28.54 -27.70 -21.89
C PRO A 48 27.76 -27.33 -23.16
N SER A 49 27.36 -28.31 -23.96
CA SER A 49 26.85 -28.22 -25.33
C SER A 49 25.34 -27.96 -25.46
N GLY A 50 24.65 -27.55 -24.39
CA GLY A 50 23.20 -27.29 -24.39
C GLY A 50 22.81 -25.82 -24.63
N ASN A 51 21.87 -25.57 -25.54
CA ASN A 51 21.14 -24.28 -25.60
C ASN A 51 20.40 -24.03 -24.25
N HIS A 52 20.18 -22.78 -23.87
CA HIS A 52 19.50 -22.34 -22.64
C HIS A 52 18.18 -23.08 -22.35
N LEU A 53 17.47 -23.51 -23.40
CA LEU A 53 16.25 -24.31 -23.30
C LEU A 53 16.48 -25.67 -22.65
N LYS A 54 17.58 -26.36 -23.01
CA LYS A 54 17.92 -27.69 -22.50
C LYS A 54 18.33 -27.61 -21.03
N ILE A 55 19.11 -26.58 -20.66
CA ILE A 55 19.46 -26.30 -19.26
C ILE A 55 18.21 -26.04 -18.42
N ALA A 56 17.24 -25.29 -18.95
CA ALA A 56 15.96 -25.05 -18.26
C ALA A 56 15.16 -26.34 -18.07
N GLN A 57 15.10 -27.21 -19.10
CA GLN A 57 14.42 -28.51 -19.03
C GLN A 57 15.05 -29.43 -17.98
N ASP A 58 16.38 -29.56 -17.96
CA ASP A 58 17.10 -30.39 -16.98
C ASP A 58 16.85 -29.94 -15.54
N ILE A 59 16.77 -28.62 -15.31
CA ILE A 59 16.42 -28.05 -14.00
C ILE A 59 14.97 -28.38 -13.64
N LEU A 60 14.04 -28.26 -14.59
CA LEU A 60 12.62 -28.53 -14.35
C LEU A 60 12.35 -29.99 -14.03
N GLU A 61 12.92 -30.93 -14.78
CA GLU A 61 12.77 -32.37 -14.54
C GLU A 61 13.28 -32.79 -13.15
N LYS A 62 14.37 -32.18 -12.70
CA LYS A 62 14.93 -32.43 -11.36
C LYS A 62 14.09 -31.84 -10.23
N ILE A 63 13.37 -30.73 -10.47
CA ILE A 63 12.57 -30.06 -9.44
C ILE A 63 11.13 -30.60 -9.38
N PHE A 64 10.57 -31.00 -10.53
CA PHE A 64 9.21 -31.51 -10.65
C PHE A 64 9.25 -32.95 -11.19
N PRO A 65 9.36 -33.97 -10.32
CA PRO A 65 9.27 -35.36 -10.77
C PRO A 65 7.90 -35.63 -11.39
N HIS A 66 7.86 -36.47 -12.42
CA HIS A 66 6.62 -36.84 -13.09
C HIS A 66 5.67 -37.50 -12.07
N PRO A 67 4.40 -37.07 -11.99
CA PRO A 67 3.43 -37.74 -11.14
C PRO A 67 3.26 -39.19 -11.62
N ALA A 68 3.25 -40.15 -10.69
CA ALA A 68 2.89 -41.53 -10.99
C ALA A 68 1.51 -41.56 -11.66
N ASN A 69 1.37 -42.33 -12.75
CA ASN A 69 0.17 -42.44 -13.58
C ASN A 69 -1.11 -42.39 -12.73
N SER A 70 -1.76 -41.23 -12.69
CA SER A 70 -3.05 -41.07 -12.06
C SER A 70 -4.10 -41.46 -13.10
N ASN A 71 -4.66 -42.66 -12.94
CA ASN A 71 -5.85 -43.07 -13.67
C ASN A 71 -6.94 -42.02 -13.41
N SER A 72 -7.26 -41.22 -14.42
CA SER A 72 -8.28 -40.18 -14.32
C SER A 72 -9.65 -40.84 -14.32
N SER A 73 -10.15 -41.18 -13.13
CA SER A 73 -11.58 -41.42 -12.95
C SER A 73 -12.31 -40.08 -13.13
N THR A 74 -13.15 -39.97 -14.15
CA THR A 74 -14.12 -38.88 -14.31
C THR A 74 -15.22 -39.03 -13.27
N TYR A 75 -14.89 -38.75 -12.01
CA TYR A 75 -15.90 -38.56 -10.98
C TYR A 75 -16.50 -37.16 -11.13
N ILE A 76 -17.75 -37.09 -11.58
CA ILE A 76 -18.54 -35.85 -11.60
C ILE A 76 -19.33 -35.84 -10.28
N PRO A 77 -18.99 -35.00 -9.29
CA PRO A 77 -19.79 -34.88 -8.08
C PRO A 77 -21.15 -34.26 -8.45
N PRO A 78 -22.26 -34.66 -7.81
CA PRO A 78 -23.52 -33.98 -7.99
C PRO A 78 -23.41 -32.52 -7.56
N CYS A 79 -23.98 -31.60 -8.35
CA CYS A 79 -24.05 -30.17 -8.03
C CYS A 79 -24.81 -30.02 -6.72
N THR A 80 -24.09 -29.79 -5.61
CA THR A 80 -24.71 -29.67 -4.29
C THR A 80 -25.23 -28.25 -4.10
N GLU A 81 -26.19 -28.06 -3.18
CA GLU A 81 -26.66 -26.72 -2.74
C GLU A 81 -25.53 -25.76 -2.35
N ASN A 82 -24.35 -26.30 -2.06
CA ASN A 82 -23.19 -25.55 -1.63
C ASN A 82 -22.39 -24.91 -2.78
N ASP A 83 -22.64 -25.28 -4.04
CA ASP A 83 -21.89 -24.80 -5.21
C ASP A 83 -22.63 -23.68 -5.95
N CYS A 84 -23.22 -22.77 -5.18
CA CYS A 84 -23.98 -21.64 -5.70
C CYS A 84 -23.12 -20.72 -6.59
N PRO A 85 -23.67 -20.05 -7.62
CA PRO A 85 -22.90 -19.12 -8.44
C PRO A 85 -22.20 -18.02 -7.62
N PHE A 86 -21.01 -17.60 -8.04
CA PHE A 86 -20.33 -16.41 -7.53
C PHE A 86 -21.16 -15.15 -7.78
N THR A 87 -21.29 -14.34 -6.74
CA THR A 87 -21.98 -13.04 -6.84
C THR A 87 -21.03 -11.96 -7.34
N LYS A 88 -21.59 -10.90 -7.94
CA LYS A 88 -20.81 -9.71 -8.33
C LYS A 88 -20.04 -9.10 -7.15
N GLY A 89 -20.63 -9.06 -5.95
CA GLY A 89 -20.00 -8.51 -4.75
C GLY A 89 -18.80 -9.34 -4.27
N GLU A 90 -18.92 -10.66 -4.32
CA GLU A 90 -17.84 -11.60 -3.98
C GLU A 90 -16.63 -11.40 -4.90
N ILE A 91 -16.88 -11.36 -6.22
CA ILE A 91 -15.84 -11.14 -7.22
C ILE A 91 -15.23 -9.74 -7.08
N ALA A 92 -16.06 -8.71 -6.89
CA ALA A 92 -15.59 -7.34 -6.68
C ALA A 92 -14.63 -7.26 -5.48
N THR A 93 -14.96 -7.96 -4.39
CA THR A 93 -14.13 -8.00 -3.19
C THR A 93 -12.75 -8.55 -3.51
N VAL A 94 -12.65 -9.68 -4.22
CA VAL A 94 -11.36 -10.25 -4.61
C VAL A 94 -10.57 -9.29 -5.52
N ILE A 95 -11.22 -8.73 -6.54
CA ILE A 95 -10.57 -7.89 -7.56
C ILE A 95 -10.07 -6.56 -6.98
N HIS A 96 -10.85 -5.91 -6.11
CA HIS A 96 -10.46 -4.65 -5.46
C HIS A 96 -9.25 -4.82 -4.52
N HIS A 97 -9.09 -6.00 -3.93
CA HIS A 97 -7.97 -6.31 -3.03
C HIS A 97 -6.72 -6.85 -3.75
N LEU A 98 -6.74 -6.99 -5.08
CA LEU A 98 -5.55 -7.36 -5.85
C LEU A 98 -4.46 -6.28 -5.70
N SER A 99 -3.28 -6.71 -5.26
CA SER A 99 -2.12 -5.82 -5.12
C SER A 99 -1.59 -5.36 -6.49
N LYS A 100 -1.38 -4.06 -6.68
CA LYS A 100 -0.79 -3.50 -7.91
C LYS A 100 0.70 -3.88 -8.04
N GLY A 101 1.20 -3.98 -9.27
CA GLY A 101 2.62 -4.25 -9.56
C GLY A 101 3.03 -5.73 -9.46
N LYS A 102 2.11 -6.67 -9.69
CA LYS A 102 2.41 -8.09 -9.82
C LYS A 102 2.68 -8.43 -11.28
N ALA A 103 3.66 -9.30 -11.53
CA ALA A 103 3.96 -9.76 -12.88
C ALA A 103 2.81 -10.62 -13.45
N PRO A 104 2.40 -10.40 -14.72
CA PRO A 104 1.36 -11.16 -15.38
C PRO A 104 1.83 -12.58 -15.73
N GLY A 105 0.89 -13.43 -16.13
CA GLY A 105 1.19 -14.71 -16.78
C GLY A 105 1.62 -14.53 -18.23
N PRO A 106 1.65 -15.64 -19.02
CA PRO A 106 2.01 -15.59 -20.44
C PRO A 106 1.06 -14.73 -21.29
N ASP A 107 -0.17 -14.53 -20.82
CA ASP A 107 -1.21 -13.69 -21.45
C ASP A 107 -0.92 -12.19 -21.37
N GLY A 108 0.05 -11.76 -20.54
CA GLY A 108 0.36 -10.34 -20.33
C GLY A 108 -0.70 -9.57 -19.52
N ILE A 109 -1.74 -10.25 -19.01
CA ILE A 109 -2.85 -9.62 -18.29
C ILE A 109 -2.49 -9.50 -16.80
N ASP A 110 -2.21 -8.28 -16.35
CA ASP A 110 -1.86 -7.99 -14.95
C ASP A 110 -3.06 -7.60 -14.08
N ASN A 111 -2.81 -7.41 -12.78
CA ASN A 111 -3.85 -7.05 -11.82
C ASN A 111 -4.54 -5.70 -12.15
N ILE A 112 -3.83 -4.77 -12.79
CA ILE A 112 -4.39 -3.45 -13.15
C ILE A 112 -5.38 -3.63 -14.30
N ILE A 113 -5.01 -4.41 -15.31
CA ILE A 113 -5.88 -4.72 -16.45
C ILE A 113 -7.14 -5.43 -15.96
N ILE A 114 -7.03 -6.44 -15.09
CA ILE A 114 -8.21 -7.12 -14.51
C ILE A 114 -9.13 -6.16 -13.76
N GLN A 115 -8.57 -5.23 -12.98
CA GLN A 115 -9.36 -4.19 -12.29
C GLN A 115 -10.10 -3.28 -13.28
N GLN A 116 -9.48 -2.91 -14.42
CA GLN A 116 -10.14 -2.12 -15.45
C GLN A 116 -11.21 -2.91 -16.21
N ILE A 117 -10.92 -4.17 -16.58
CA ILE A 117 -11.88 -5.07 -17.22
C ILE A 117 -13.11 -5.22 -16.33
N PHE A 118 -12.93 -5.53 -15.05
CA PHE A 118 -14.07 -5.69 -14.14
C PHE A 118 -14.85 -4.38 -13.92
N LYS A 119 -14.15 -3.24 -13.88
CA LYS A 119 -14.80 -1.93 -13.77
C LYS A 119 -15.69 -1.63 -14.98
N LYS A 120 -15.25 -1.97 -16.18
CA LYS A 120 -15.97 -1.68 -17.43
C LYS A 120 -16.98 -2.77 -17.81
N PHE A 121 -16.66 -4.02 -17.54
CA PHE A 121 -17.41 -5.22 -17.90
C PHE A 121 -17.52 -6.19 -16.70
N PRO A 122 -18.24 -5.82 -15.63
CA PRO A 122 -18.30 -6.63 -14.40
C PRO A 122 -18.90 -8.02 -14.62
N PHE A 123 -19.78 -8.16 -15.61
CA PHE A 123 -20.46 -9.42 -15.91
C PHE A 123 -19.57 -10.44 -16.63
N LEU A 124 -18.58 -9.99 -17.42
CA LEU A 124 -17.72 -10.87 -18.21
C LEU A 124 -16.97 -11.89 -17.34
N LEU A 125 -16.28 -11.42 -16.30
CA LEU A 125 -15.54 -12.29 -15.39
C LEU A 125 -16.49 -13.15 -14.54
N MET A 126 -17.65 -12.60 -14.17
CA MET A 126 -18.65 -13.32 -13.40
C MET A 126 -19.21 -14.51 -14.19
N GLU A 127 -19.58 -14.30 -15.44
CA GLU A 127 -20.07 -15.35 -16.34
C GLU A 127 -18.99 -16.41 -16.60
N LEU A 128 -17.74 -15.99 -16.83
CA LEU A 128 -16.61 -16.91 -16.96
C LEU A 128 -16.45 -17.81 -15.73
N PHE A 129 -16.37 -17.23 -14.53
CA PHE A 129 -16.15 -17.98 -13.29
C PHE A 129 -17.33 -18.89 -12.93
N ASN A 130 -18.55 -18.43 -13.15
CA ASN A 130 -19.76 -19.23 -12.92
C ASN A 130 -19.90 -20.37 -13.94
N THR A 131 -19.45 -20.16 -15.17
CA THR A 131 -19.36 -21.22 -16.18
C THR A 131 -18.33 -22.27 -15.76
N CYS A 132 -17.16 -21.85 -15.25
CA CYS A 132 -16.16 -22.79 -14.72
C CYS A 132 -16.71 -23.64 -13.56
N LEU A 133 -17.49 -23.03 -12.66
CA LEU A 133 -18.13 -23.72 -11.55
C LEU A 133 -19.20 -24.71 -12.04
N LYS A 134 -20.09 -24.27 -12.95
CA LYS A 134 -21.14 -25.11 -13.54
C LYS A 134 -20.58 -26.32 -14.29
N LEU A 135 -19.47 -26.15 -15.00
CA LEU A 135 -18.81 -27.21 -15.75
C LEU A 135 -17.86 -28.05 -14.89
N ALA A 136 -17.68 -27.72 -13.61
CA ALA A 136 -16.68 -28.31 -12.73
C ALA A 136 -15.27 -28.38 -13.35
N LYS A 137 -14.92 -27.41 -14.21
CA LYS A 137 -13.70 -27.42 -15.01
C LYS A 137 -12.90 -26.14 -14.81
N PHE A 138 -11.65 -26.29 -14.39
CA PHE A 138 -10.68 -25.20 -14.42
C PHE A 138 -10.06 -25.10 -15.82
N PRO A 139 -10.13 -23.95 -16.51
CA PRO A 139 -9.66 -23.81 -17.88
C PRO A 139 -8.17 -24.13 -18.04
N ASP A 140 -7.82 -24.98 -19.01
CA ASP A 140 -6.43 -25.39 -19.25
C ASP A 140 -5.49 -24.23 -19.60
N PRO A 141 -5.90 -23.22 -20.42
CA PRO A 141 -5.06 -22.05 -20.68
C PRO A 141 -4.67 -21.27 -19.40
N LEU A 142 -5.50 -21.33 -18.35
CA LEU A 142 -5.23 -20.65 -17.08
C LEU A 142 -4.26 -21.42 -16.17
N LYS A 143 -3.90 -22.66 -16.53
CA LYS A 143 -2.91 -23.50 -15.83
C LYS A 143 -1.50 -23.33 -16.40
N VAL A 144 -1.37 -22.78 -17.61
CA VAL A 144 -0.09 -22.57 -18.28
C VAL A 144 0.57 -21.31 -17.74
N GLY A 145 1.82 -21.41 -17.27
CA GLY A 145 2.55 -20.28 -16.69
C GLY A 145 4.00 -20.20 -17.14
N ASN A 146 4.55 -18.98 -17.12
CA ASN A 146 5.99 -18.79 -17.35
C ASN A 146 6.76 -19.15 -16.08
N ILE A 147 7.71 -20.06 -16.18
CA ILE A 147 8.56 -20.43 -15.04
C ILE A 147 9.81 -19.54 -15.06
N ILE A 148 10.03 -18.81 -13.97
CA ILE A 148 11.24 -18.00 -13.77
C ILE A 148 12.09 -18.66 -12.69
N LEU A 149 13.34 -18.97 -13.03
CA LEU A 149 14.31 -19.56 -12.12
C LEU A 149 15.10 -18.48 -11.39
N PHE A 150 14.99 -18.45 -10.05
CA PHE A 150 15.79 -17.56 -9.20
C PHE A 150 16.90 -18.32 -8.48
N HIS A 151 18.14 -17.92 -8.71
CA HIS A 151 19.28 -18.48 -8.00
C HIS A 151 19.26 -18.12 -6.50
N LYS A 152 19.42 -19.12 -5.63
CA LYS A 152 19.52 -18.96 -4.17
C LYS A 152 20.87 -18.32 -3.84
N HIS A 153 20.85 -17.29 -3.00
CA HIS A 153 22.07 -16.62 -2.57
C HIS A 153 23.02 -17.59 -1.83
N GLY A 154 24.30 -17.56 -2.18
CA GLY A 154 25.35 -18.38 -1.54
C GLY A 154 25.32 -19.88 -1.89
N LYS A 155 24.59 -20.29 -2.93
CA LYS A 155 24.56 -21.68 -3.42
C LYS A 155 25.30 -21.81 -4.75
N SER A 156 25.71 -23.03 -5.10
CA SER A 156 26.43 -23.29 -6.36
C SER A 156 25.50 -23.08 -7.56
N LYS A 157 25.96 -22.39 -8.60
CA LYS A 157 25.20 -22.18 -9.83
C LYS A 157 25.04 -23.46 -10.67
N THR A 158 25.78 -24.52 -10.34
CA THR A 158 25.82 -25.78 -11.11
C THR A 158 24.86 -26.85 -10.59
N GLU A 159 24.05 -26.56 -9.57
CA GLU A 159 23.08 -27.51 -9.00
C GLU A 159 21.63 -27.05 -9.21
N ALA A 160 20.75 -27.94 -9.66
CA ALA A 160 19.33 -27.63 -9.85
C ALA A 160 18.64 -27.20 -8.53
N SER A 161 19.06 -27.81 -7.41
CA SER A 161 18.57 -27.49 -6.07
C SER A 161 18.88 -26.04 -5.66
N SER A 162 19.84 -25.37 -6.30
CA SER A 162 20.20 -23.98 -6.05
C SER A 162 19.23 -22.98 -6.66
N TYR A 163 18.30 -23.42 -7.51
CA TYR A 163 17.32 -22.55 -8.15
C TYR A 163 15.93 -22.68 -7.49
N ARG A 164 15.17 -21.59 -7.52
CA ARG A 164 13.76 -21.56 -7.10
C ARG A 164 12.90 -21.28 -8.32
N PRO A 165 12.04 -22.22 -8.77
CA PRO A 165 11.09 -21.93 -9.82
C PRO A 165 9.95 -21.08 -9.25
N ILE A 166 9.63 -19.99 -9.94
CA ILE A 166 8.47 -19.15 -9.68
C ILE A 166 7.57 -19.22 -10.91
N SER A 167 6.40 -19.83 -10.76
CA SER A 167 5.40 -19.93 -11.84
C SER A 167 4.54 -18.67 -11.91
N LEU A 168 4.66 -17.93 -13.01
CA LEU A 168 3.80 -16.81 -13.33
C LEU A 168 2.57 -17.32 -14.08
N LEU A 169 1.52 -17.67 -13.33
CA LEU A 169 0.23 -18.06 -13.90
C LEU A 169 -0.63 -16.85 -14.33
N PRO A 170 -1.56 -17.02 -15.29
CA PRO A 170 -2.58 -16.05 -15.66
C PRO A 170 -3.33 -15.48 -14.46
N THR A 171 -3.49 -14.16 -14.44
CA THR A 171 -4.12 -13.48 -13.30
C THR A 171 -5.59 -13.89 -13.13
N ILE A 172 -6.30 -14.12 -14.24
CA ILE A 172 -7.69 -14.59 -14.25
C ILE A 172 -7.82 -15.91 -13.47
N GLY A 173 -6.92 -16.86 -13.70
CA GLY A 173 -6.89 -18.15 -13.00
C GLY A 173 -6.66 -17.98 -11.49
N LYS A 174 -5.75 -17.09 -11.10
CA LYS A 174 -5.48 -16.78 -9.68
C LYS A 174 -6.68 -16.15 -8.97
N VAL A 175 -7.49 -15.35 -9.69
CA VAL A 175 -8.74 -14.79 -9.13
C VAL A 175 -9.75 -15.91 -8.87
N LEU A 176 -9.94 -16.81 -9.84
CA LEU A 176 -10.81 -17.98 -9.67
C LEU A 176 -10.35 -18.87 -8.50
N GLU A 177 -9.05 -19.19 -8.43
CA GLU A 177 -8.47 -19.95 -7.33
C GLU A 177 -8.69 -19.26 -5.98
N LYS A 178 -8.54 -17.94 -5.92
CA LYS A 178 -8.76 -17.16 -4.71
C LYS A 178 -10.23 -17.21 -4.25
N LEU A 179 -11.18 -17.12 -5.18
CA LEU A 179 -12.61 -17.26 -4.90
C LEU A 179 -12.93 -18.65 -4.33
N LEU A 180 -12.44 -19.71 -4.99
CA LEU A 180 -12.62 -21.09 -4.54
C LEU A 180 -12.00 -21.31 -3.14
N THR A 181 -10.79 -20.79 -2.94
CA THR A 181 -10.08 -20.87 -1.65
C THR A 181 -10.84 -20.13 -0.54
N GLN A 182 -11.44 -18.97 -0.83
CA GLN A 182 -12.25 -18.24 0.15
C GLN A 182 -13.48 -19.04 0.57
N ARG A 183 -14.17 -19.68 -0.37
CA ARG A 183 -15.31 -20.54 -0.07
C ARG A 183 -14.92 -21.79 0.71
N PHE A 184 -13.80 -22.43 0.36
CA PHE A 184 -13.29 -23.58 1.09
C PHE A 184 -12.97 -23.22 2.55
N ASN A 185 -12.21 -22.15 2.78
CA ASN A 185 -11.89 -21.67 4.13
C ASN A 185 -13.13 -21.23 4.91
N PHE A 186 -14.13 -20.64 4.24
CA PHE A 186 -15.40 -20.28 4.88
C PHE A 186 -16.15 -21.52 5.34
N ARG A 187 -16.20 -22.59 4.53
CA ARG A 187 -16.82 -23.86 4.92
C ARG A 187 -16.09 -24.53 6.10
N ASP A 188 -14.76 -24.59 6.08
CA ASP A 188 -13.99 -25.09 7.23
C ASP A 188 -14.27 -24.27 8.49
N SER A 189 -14.36 -22.94 8.36
CA SER A 189 -14.73 -22.08 9.49
C SER A 189 -16.17 -22.28 9.96
N CYS A 190 -17.13 -22.55 9.07
CA CYS A 190 -18.54 -22.82 9.41
C CYS A 190 -18.74 -24.20 10.03
N LEU A 191 -17.95 -25.21 9.65
CA LEU A 191 -17.93 -26.51 10.33
C LEU A 191 -17.38 -26.38 11.75
N VAL A 192 -16.40 -25.51 11.97
CA VAL A 192 -15.95 -25.08 13.31
C VAL A 192 -16.99 -24.18 14.01
N SER A 193 -17.87 -23.48 13.27
CA SER A 193 -18.90 -22.61 13.83
C SER A 193 -20.20 -23.33 14.20
N ARG A 194 -20.46 -24.55 13.70
CA ARG A 194 -21.66 -25.32 14.13
C ARG A 194 -21.61 -25.75 15.59
N THR A 195 -20.48 -25.58 16.27
CA THR A 195 -20.36 -25.69 17.74
C THR A 195 -20.50 -24.35 18.46
N TYR A 196 -20.78 -23.25 17.75
CA TYR A 196 -20.98 -21.91 18.32
C TYR A 196 -22.10 -21.16 17.60
N HIS A 197 -23.30 -21.11 18.20
CA HIS A 197 -24.41 -20.30 17.72
C HIS A 197 -24.18 -18.80 17.96
N PRO A 198 -24.16 -17.94 16.91
CA PRO A 198 -24.30 -16.49 17.06
C PRO A 198 -25.75 -16.09 16.78
N ASN A 199 -26.47 -15.64 17.81
CA ASN A 199 -27.81 -15.09 17.62
C ASN A 199 -27.76 -13.68 17.00
N ARG A 200 -28.40 -13.58 15.83
CA ARG A 200 -29.16 -12.44 15.26
C ARG A 200 -28.71 -11.01 15.59
N GLN A 201 -28.07 -10.35 14.62
CA GLN A 201 -28.26 -8.91 14.42
C GLN A 201 -29.49 -8.70 13.51
N LYS A 202 -30.61 -8.28 14.12
CA LYS A 202 -31.66 -7.54 13.40
C LYS A 202 -31.41 -6.06 13.62
N THR A 203 -31.29 -5.34 12.51
CA THR A 203 -31.57 -3.91 12.40
C THR A 203 -32.96 -3.61 12.97
N LEU A 204 -33.06 -2.64 13.87
CA LEU A 204 -34.31 -1.98 14.23
C LEU A 204 -34.01 -0.51 14.54
N ASN A 205 -34.50 0.35 13.65
CA ASN A 205 -34.64 1.78 13.87
C ASN A 205 -35.87 2.03 14.76
N ASN A 206 -35.80 3.12 15.52
CA ASN A 206 -36.87 3.90 16.14
C ASN A 206 -37.69 3.31 17.29
N SER A 207 -37.57 4.02 18.42
CA SER A 207 -38.61 4.38 19.40
C SER A 207 -39.50 3.26 19.94
N THR A 208 -39.17 2.80 21.14
CA THR A 208 -40.15 2.50 22.20
C THR A 208 -39.43 2.50 23.55
N SER A 209 -39.91 3.36 24.45
CA SER A 209 -39.67 3.32 25.88
C SER A 209 -40.14 1.99 26.46
N VAL A 210 -39.31 1.32 27.27
CA VAL A 210 -39.66 0.15 28.08
C VAL A 210 -39.12 0.39 29.51
N PRO A 211 -39.88 0.02 30.57
CA PRO A 211 -39.82 0.62 31.91
C PRO A 211 -38.70 0.04 32.80
N PRO A 212 -38.40 0.68 33.95
CA PRO A 212 -37.32 0.27 34.83
C PRO A 212 -37.69 -1.02 35.56
N GLY A 213 -37.00 -2.11 35.23
CA GLY A 213 -37.04 -3.38 35.94
C GLY A 213 -35.75 -4.13 35.67
N ASP A 214 -34.99 -4.37 36.73
CA ASP A 214 -33.83 -5.27 36.82
C ASP A 214 -32.56 -4.90 36.02
N LEU A 215 -31.96 -3.76 36.38
CA LEU A 215 -30.50 -3.60 36.32
C LEU A 215 -29.93 -3.72 37.73
N ARG A 216 -29.63 -4.96 38.15
CA ARG A 216 -28.66 -5.21 39.21
C ARG A 216 -27.29 -4.76 38.67
N CYS A 217 -26.95 -3.52 39.00
CA CYS A 217 -25.59 -3.02 38.96
C CYS A 217 -24.72 -3.93 39.84
N LEU A 218 -23.40 -3.94 39.64
CA LEU A 218 -22.44 -4.51 40.59
C LEU A 218 -22.42 -3.63 41.87
N GLN A 219 -23.51 -3.71 42.61
CA GLN A 219 -23.77 -3.19 43.95
C GLN A 219 -24.83 -4.13 44.52
N ASP A 220 -24.39 -5.31 44.97
CA ASP A 220 -25.01 -6.08 46.05
C ASP A 220 -24.22 -7.37 46.29
N ASN A 221 -23.09 -7.22 47.00
CA ASN A 221 -22.67 -8.11 48.09
C ASN A 221 -21.44 -7.53 48.78
N LEU A 222 -21.57 -6.32 49.35
CA LEU A 222 -20.69 -5.80 50.39
C LEU A 222 -21.53 -4.92 51.36
N HIS A 223 -22.64 -5.47 51.88
CA HIS A 223 -23.23 -4.95 53.11
C HIS A 223 -22.48 -5.59 54.29
N GLY A 224 -21.30 -5.03 54.56
CA GLY A 224 -20.41 -5.45 55.63
C GLY A 224 -19.03 -4.86 55.45
N SER A 225 -18.81 -3.67 56.02
CA SER A 225 -17.51 -3.06 56.33
C SER A 225 -16.63 -2.63 55.14
N SER A 226 -16.54 -1.31 54.92
CA SER A 226 -15.38 -0.57 54.35
C SER A 226 -14.57 -1.26 53.23
N ALA A 227 -14.91 -1.02 51.96
CA ALA A 227 -14.04 -1.37 50.83
C ALA A 227 -13.90 -0.17 49.86
N GLY A 228 -12.67 0.29 49.67
CA GLY A 228 -12.32 1.53 48.96
C GLY A 228 -12.52 1.47 47.44
N HIS A 229 -12.73 2.64 46.84
CA HIS A 229 -12.72 2.83 45.39
C HIS A 229 -11.29 2.64 44.87
N THR A 230 -11.00 1.55 44.17
CA THR A 230 -9.69 1.33 43.56
C THR A 230 -9.66 1.93 42.15
N GLY A 231 -9.18 3.16 42.01
CA GLY A 231 -8.92 3.81 40.73
C GLY A 231 -7.53 3.46 40.19
N TRP A 232 -7.40 3.26 38.87
CA TRP A 232 -6.11 3.14 38.20
C TRP A 232 -5.95 4.27 37.18
N SER A 233 -4.80 4.95 37.21
CA SER A 233 -4.43 5.94 36.21
C SER A 233 -2.92 5.92 35.95
N THR A 234 -2.52 6.36 34.77
CA THR A 234 -1.11 6.50 34.40
C THR A 234 -0.96 7.64 33.39
N ARG A 235 0.24 8.21 33.34
CA ARG A 235 0.62 9.16 32.30
C ARG A 235 1.30 8.42 31.16
N LEU A 236 0.94 8.77 29.93
CA LEU A 236 1.66 8.33 28.73
C LEU A 236 2.52 9.49 28.19
N SER A 237 3.53 9.16 27.40
CA SER A 237 4.34 10.19 26.73
C SER A 237 3.46 11.07 25.83
N LEU A 238 3.80 12.36 25.70
CA LEU A 238 3.15 13.29 24.77
C LEU A 238 3.18 12.84 23.30
N ARG A 239 3.99 11.82 22.98
CA ARG A 239 4.08 11.21 21.65
C ARG A 239 3.10 10.05 21.44
N ASN A 240 2.42 9.59 22.50
CA ASN A 240 1.38 8.59 22.43
C ASN A 240 0.04 9.23 22.03
N THR A 241 -0.79 8.48 21.32
CA THR A 241 -2.11 8.95 20.86
C THR A 241 -3.16 8.74 21.94
N VAL A 242 -4.25 9.54 21.94
CA VAL A 242 -5.43 9.31 22.81
C VAL A 242 -5.91 7.86 22.72
N PHE A 243 -6.04 7.30 21.51
CA PHE A 243 -6.41 5.90 21.31
C PHE A 243 -5.51 4.88 22.04
N GLN A 244 -4.23 5.18 22.25
CA GLN A 244 -3.33 4.31 23.01
C GLN A 244 -3.61 4.35 24.51
N ALA A 245 -3.96 5.51 25.05
CA ALA A 245 -4.39 5.64 26.45
C ALA A 245 -5.68 4.84 26.67
N GLU A 246 -6.65 5.03 25.79
CA GLU A 246 -7.97 4.40 25.83
C GLU A 246 -7.91 2.87 25.79
N ILE A 247 -7.13 2.32 24.86
CA ILE A 247 -7.01 0.86 24.74
C ILE A 247 -6.17 0.25 25.88
N LEU A 248 -5.24 1.01 26.46
CA LEU A 248 -4.48 0.58 27.64
C LEU A 248 -5.35 0.58 28.90
N ALA A 249 -6.19 1.62 29.07
CA ALA A 249 -7.17 1.67 30.15
C ALA A 249 -8.14 0.48 30.08
N LEU A 250 -8.62 0.14 28.87
CA LEU A 250 -9.42 -1.07 28.65
C LEU A 250 -8.67 -2.35 29.01
N LEU A 251 -7.38 -2.47 28.65
CA LEU A 251 -6.58 -3.64 29.05
C LEU A 251 -6.51 -3.75 30.58
N LYS A 252 -6.25 -2.66 31.29
CA LYS A 252 -6.15 -2.66 32.76
C LYS A 252 -7.48 -3.00 33.43
N ALA A 253 -8.60 -2.49 32.88
CA ALA A 253 -9.94 -2.87 33.34
C ALA A 253 -10.21 -4.36 33.15
N VAL A 254 -9.80 -4.94 32.01
CA VAL A 254 -9.97 -6.38 31.73
C VAL A 254 -9.06 -7.23 32.62
N GLU A 255 -7.79 -6.85 32.79
CA GLU A 255 -6.86 -7.52 33.71
C GLU A 255 -7.39 -7.54 35.14
N HIS A 256 -7.94 -6.42 35.61
CA HIS A 256 -8.56 -6.35 36.93
C HIS A 256 -9.81 -7.22 37.03
N ALA A 257 -10.69 -7.18 36.02
CA ALA A 257 -11.91 -8.00 35.99
C ALA A 257 -11.61 -9.51 36.03
N VAL A 258 -10.49 -9.95 35.44
CA VAL A 258 -10.03 -11.36 35.51
C VAL A 258 -9.67 -11.79 36.94
N THR A 259 -9.26 -10.87 37.80
CA THR A 259 -8.92 -11.17 39.20
C THR A 259 -10.14 -11.28 40.13
N LEU A 260 -11.31 -10.86 39.66
CA LEU A 260 -12.55 -10.87 40.45
C LEU A 260 -13.23 -12.25 40.39
N PRO A 261 -14.05 -12.60 41.40
CA PRO A 261 -14.78 -13.87 41.43
C PRO A 261 -15.66 -14.07 40.18
N THR A 262 -15.94 -15.33 39.82
CA THR A 262 -16.70 -15.77 38.64
C THR A 262 -18.20 -15.42 38.68
N GLN A 263 -18.50 -14.13 38.77
CA GLN A 263 -19.82 -13.56 38.48
C GLN A 263 -19.82 -13.00 37.05
N GLN A 264 -21.00 -12.64 36.55
CA GLN A 264 -21.11 -11.99 35.26
C GLN A 264 -20.73 -10.50 35.41
N LEU A 265 -19.60 -10.09 34.81
CA LEU A 265 -19.11 -8.72 34.85
C LEU A 265 -19.33 -8.02 33.51
N THR A 266 -19.69 -6.73 33.54
CA THR A 266 -19.74 -5.89 32.33
C THR A 266 -18.87 -4.65 32.51
N ILE A 267 -17.84 -4.52 31.68
CA ILE A 267 -16.99 -3.34 31.58
C ILE A 267 -17.65 -2.37 30.60
N LEU A 268 -17.89 -1.14 31.05
CA LEU A 268 -18.46 -0.08 30.24
C LEU A 268 -17.34 0.81 29.69
N VAL A 269 -17.37 1.08 28.38
CA VAL A 269 -16.31 1.85 27.68
C VAL A 269 -16.96 2.85 26.76
N ASP A 270 -16.53 4.11 26.80
CA ASP A 270 -17.07 5.16 25.93
C ASP A 270 -16.34 5.27 24.57
N ASN A 271 -15.14 4.70 24.47
CA ASN A 271 -14.38 4.60 23.24
C ASN A 271 -14.75 3.37 22.38
N GLN A 272 -15.67 3.57 21.43
CA GLN A 272 -16.08 2.53 20.48
C GLN A 272 -14.91 1.96 19.64
N ALA A 273 -13.88 2.76 19.33
CA ALA A 273 -12.73 2.30 18.55
C ALA A 273 -11.88 1.29 19.33
N SER A 274 -11.71 1.48 20.65
CA SER A 274 -11.04 0.54 21.54
C SER A 274 -11.77 -0.80 21.58
N ILE A 275 -13.11 -0.79 21.71
CA ILE A 275 -13.94 -1.99 21.66
C ILE A 275 -13.79 -2.71 20.32
N ASN A 276 -13.95 -1.99 19.20
CA ASN A 276 -13.86 -2.58 17.86
C ASN A 276 -12.47 -3.18 17.59
N SER A 277 -11.41 -2.55 18.08
CA SER A 277 -10.04 -3.05 17.96
C SER A 277 -9.82 -4.29 18.81
N ALA A 278 -10.33 -4.32 20.05
CA ALA A 278 -10.26 -5.45 20.96
C ALA A 278 -11.09 -6.65 20.47
N ALA A 279 -12.22 -6.42 19.81
CA ALA A 279 -13.06 -7.48 19.23
C ALA A 279 -12.46 -8.13 17.97
N ASN A 280 -11.41 -7.55 17.37
CA ASN A 280 -10.80 -8.05 16.14
C ASN A 280 -9.63 -9.00 16.41
N PRO A 281 -9.78 -10.34 16.21
CA PRO A 281 -8.71 -11.31 16.45
C PRO A 281 -7.47 -11.11 15.56
N LYS A 282 -7.63 -10.41 14.43
CA LYS A 282 -6.57 -10.12 13.46
C LYS A 282 -5.94 -8.73 13.66
N SER A 283 -6.25 -8.04 14.77
CA SER A 283 -5.72 -6.70 15.04
C SER A 283 -4.19 -6.68 15.01
N HIS A 284 -3.63 -5.66 14.35
CA HIS A 284 -2.17 -5.46 14.33
C HIS A 284 -1.64 -4.89 15.65
N ASN A 285 -2.50 -4.29 16.48
CA ASN A 285 -2.16 -3.78 17.79
C ASN A 285 -1.98 -4.95 18.78
N SER A 286 -0.87 -4.96 19.55
CA SER A 286 -0.58 -5.99 20.55
C SER A 286 -1.57 -5.97 21.72
N ILE A 287 -1.88 -4.80 22.25
CA ILE A 287 -2.81 -4.61 23.37
C ILE A 287 -4.20 -5.13 22.99
N ALA A 288 -4.69 -4.78 21.80
CA ALA A 288 -5.96 -5.28 21.29
C ALA A 288 -6.02 -6.82 21.25
N ARG A 289 -4.94 -7.48 20.80
CA ARG A 289 -4.88 -8.95 20.76
C ARG A 289 -4.81 -9.57 22.15
N GLU A 290 -4.21 -8.88 23.10
CA GLU A 290 -4.14 -9.33 24.49
C GLU A 290 -5.51 -9.24 25.16
N ILE A 291 -6.20 -8.10 25.00
CA ILE A 291 -7.60 -7.95 25.43
C ILE A 291 -8.47 -9.04 24.80
N PHE A 292 -8.35 -9.27 23.48
CA PHE A 292 -9.11 -10.32 22.80
C PHE A 292 -8.91 -11.70 23.45
N LYS A 293 -7.66 -12.07 23.76
CA LYS A 293 -7.34 -13.35 24.40
C LYS A 293 -7.92 -13.44 25.81
N LEU A 294 -7.79 -12.39 26.60
CA LEU A 294 -8.31 -12.36 27.97
C LEU A 294 -9.84 -12.51 27.98
N LEU A 295 -10.54 -11.75 27.13
CA LEU A 295 -12.00 -11.85 27.00
C LEU A 295 -12.44 -13.21 26.46
N HIS A 296 -11.68 -13.80 25.54
CA HIS A 296 -11.99 -15.14 25.01
C HIS A 296 -11.85 -16.24 26.07
N SER A 297 -10.83 -16.15 26.94
CA SER A 297 -10.62 -17.10 28.04
C SER A 297 -11.57 -16.91 29.22
N HIS A 298 -12.23 -15.74 29.34
CA HIS A 298 -13.09 -15.37 30.47
C HIS A 298 -14.48 -14.92 29.98
N PRO A 299 -15.35 -15.86 29.54
CA PRO A 299 -16.63 -15.52 28.91
C PRO A 299 -17.64 -14.84 29.85
N HIS A 300 -17.38 -14.85 31.16
CA HIS A 300 -18.18 -14.13 32.16
C HIS A 300 -17.92 -12.61 32.16
N ILE A 301 -16.84 -12.15 31.52
CA ILE A 301 -16.50 -10.74 31.36
C ILE A 301 -17.03 -10.24 30.01
N ARG A 302 -17.92 -9.26 30.04
CA ARG A 302 -18.48 -8.60 28.86
C ARG A 302 -17.94 -7.17 28.76
N VAL A 303 -17.81 -6.67 27.53
CA VAL A 303 -17.47 -5.27 27.27
C VAL A 303 -18.64 -4.65 26.50
N SER A 304 -19.16 -3.53 26.99
CA SER A 304 -20.28 -2.81 26.36
C SER A 304 -19.93 -1.34 26.17
N TRP A 305 -20.43 -0.78 25.07
CA TRP A 305 -20.24 0.64 24.79
C TRP A 305 -21.24 1.51 25.57
N ILE A 306 -20.78 2.64 26.08
CA ILE A 306 -21.61 3.69 26.66
C ILE A 306 -21.36 5.03 25.96
N LYS A 307 -22.33 5.94 26.04
CA LYS A 307 -22.15 7.29 25.53
C LYS A 307 -21.28 8.10 26.49
N ALA A 308 -20.24 8.76 25.97
CA ALA A 308 -19.44 9.73 26.71
C ALA A 308 -20.30 10.92 27.20
N HIS A 309 -19.96 11.48 28.36
CA HIS A 309 -20.60 12.66 28.96
C HIS A 309 -22.12 12.54 29.13
N ALA A 310 -22.59 11.34 29.44
CA ALA A 310 -24.00 11.06 29.70
C ALA A 310 -24.33 10.96 31.21
N GLY A 311 -23.41 11.42 32.09
CA GLY A 311 -23.61 11.43 33.54
C GLY A 311 -23.39 10.07 34.22
N TYR A 312 -22.70 9.14 33.57
CA TYR A 312 -22.31 7.87 34.20
C TYR A 312 -21.20 8.12 35.20
N ILE A 313 -21.48 7.99 36.50
CA ILE A 313 -20.55 8.29 37.60
C ILE A 313 -19.16 7.65 37.39
N GLY A 314 -19.10 6.38 36.98
CA GLY A 314 -17.84 5.69 36.73
C GLY A 314 -17.06 6.22 35.52
N ASN A 315 -17.74 6.72 34.48
CA ASN A 315 -17.08 7.33 33.32
C ASN A 315 -16.55 8.71 33.65
N GLU A 316 -17.33 9.52 34.40
CA GLU A 316 -16.90 10.85 34.86
C GLU A 316 -15.69 10.74 35.80
N GLU A 317 -15.65 9.72 36.66
CA GLU A 317 -14.50 9.46 37.52
C GLU A 317 -13.27 8.99 36.72
N ALA A 318 -13.45 8.14 35.69
CA ALA A 318 -12.36 7.76 34.80
C ALA A 318 -11.79 8.97 34.03
N ASP A 319 -12.66 9.86 33.53
CA ASP A 319 -12.26 11.12 32.88
C ASP A 319 -11.51 12.06 33.84
N ARG A 320 -11.98 12.15 35.10
CA ARG A 320 -11.31 12.94 36.14
C ARG A 320 -9.91 12.42 36.41
N LEU A 321 -9.76 11.11 36.60
CA LEU A 321 -8.46 10.44 36.82
C LEU A 321 -7.51 10.59 35.63
N ALA A 322 -8.03 10.51 34.40
CA ALA A 322 -7.24 10.72 33.19
C ALA A 322 -6.72 12.16 33.07
N LYS A 323 -7.56 13.16 33.39
CA LYS A 323 -7.17 14.59 33.39
C LYS A 323 -6.15 14.90 34.48
N GLU A 324 -6.33 14.35 35.68
CA GLU A 324 -5.38 14.50 36.79
C GLU A 324 -4.00 13.93 36.41
N ALA A 325 -3.94 12.70 35.92
CA ALA A 325 -2.69 12.07 35.49
C ALA A 325 -1.98 12.82 34.34
N ALA A 326 -2.74 13.43 33.43
CA ALA A 326 -2.19 14.25 32.35
C ALA A 326 -1.63 15.60 32.84
N GLY A 327 -2.23 16.18 33.88
CA GLY A 327 -1.87 17.49 34.43
C GLY A 327 -0.68 17.47 35.41
N THR A 328 -0.41 16.35 36.09
CA THR A 328 0.66 16.26 37.09
C THR A 328 2.02 16.00 36.47
N GLU A 329 3.00 16.89 36.69
CA GLU A 329 4.35 16.80 36.08
C GLU A 329 5.16 15.56 36.50
N ASN A 330 4.99 15.07 37.73
CA ASN A 330 5.72 13.92 38.29
C ASN A 330 4.88 12.62 38.35
N PHE A 331 3.85 12.49 37.51
CA PHE A 331 3.02 11.29 37.51
C PHE A 331 3.78 10.08 36.93
N PRO A 332 3.62 8.86 37.48
CA PRO A 332 4.25 7.66 36.94
C PRO A 332 3.95 7.47 35.45
N GLU A 333 4.99 7.58 34.60
CA GLU A 333 4.86 7.33 33.17
C GLU A 333 4.90 5.82 32.90
N THR A 334 3.85 5.30 32.26
CA THR A 334 3.90 3.94 31.71
C THR A 334 4.59 3.99 30.34
N PRO A 335 5.78 3.38 30.17
CA PRO A 335 6.46 3.37 28.89
C PRO A 335 5.68 2.51 27.89
N LEU A 336 5.03 3.18 26.93
CA LEU A 336 4.31 2.52 25.85
C LEU A 336 4.99 2.78 24.51
N GLU A 337 5.29 1.71 23.78
CA GLU A 337 5.90 1.81 22.44
C GLU A 337 5.09 2.73 21.51
N LEU A 338 5.80 3.59 20.78
CA LEU A 338 5.17 4.52 19.86
C LEU A 338 4.50 3.78 18.69
N PRO A 339 3.30 4.19 18.25
CA PRO A 339 2.63 3.57 17.13
C PRO A 339 3.51 3.63 15.88
N LYS A 340 3.59 2.52 15.14
CA LYS A 340 4.25 2.51 13.83
C LYS A 340 3.76 3.61 12.89
N PRO A 341 2.44 3.96 12.83
CA PRO A 341 1.97 5.12 12.07
C PRO A 341 2.60 6.44 12.51
N PHE A 342 2.71 6.68 13.82
CA PHE A 342 3.37 7.88 14.36
C PHE A 342 4.83 7.96 13.91
N ILE A 343 5.59 6.88 14.09
CA ILE A 343 7.01 6.82 13.66
C ILE A 343 7.13 7.10 12.16
N LYS A 344 6.25 6.52 11.34
CA LYS A 344 6.23 6.76 9.90
C LYS A 344 5.95 8.22 9.55
N THR A 345 4.96 8.84 10.21
CA THR A 345 4.60 10.25 9.98
C THR A 345 5.76 11.15 10.39
N PHE A 346 6.34 10.93 11.56
CA PHE A 346 7.50 11.68 12.06
C PHE A 346 8.70 11.59 11.10
N LEU A 347 9.07 10.38 10.68
CA LEU A 347 10.17 10.17 9.74
C LEU A 347 9.87 10.83 8.38
N ARG A 348 8.63 10.75 7.90
CA ARG A 348 8.22 11.40 6.65
C ARG A 348 8.32 12.91 6.75
N GLN A 349 7.92 13.51 7.87
CA GLN A 349 8.04 14.95 8.12
C GLN A 349 9.51 15.38 8.15
N LYS A 350 10.37 14.67 8.89
CA LYS A 350 11.81 14.94 8.93
C LYS A 350 12.45 14.83 7.56
N MET A 351 12.16 13.76 6.82
CA MET A 351 12.66 13.56 5.45
C MET A 351 12.22 14.69 4.52
N LEU A 352 10.93 15.07 4.55
CA LEU A 352 10.42 16.17 3.73
C LEU A 352 11.06 17.51 4.09
N ALA A 353 11.28 17.78 5.37
CA ALA A 353 11.97 18.99 5.81
C ALA A 353 13.43 19.03 5.32
N THR A 354 14.17 17.92 5.44
CA THR A 354 15.54 17.82 4.91
C THR A 354 15.57 17.98 3.39
N TRP A 355 14.64 17.36 2.68
CA TRP A 355 14.53 17.52 1.22
C TRP A 355 14.16 18.96 0.85
N GLN A 356 13.26 19.60 1.57
CA GLN A 356 12.87 20.99 1.34
C GLN A 356 14.06 21.94 1.54
N MET A 357 14.85 21.77 2.61
CA MET A 357 16.07 22.58 2.83
C MET A 357 17.06 22.40 1.67
N ALA A 358 17.36 21.16 1.29
CA ALA A 358 18.23 20.91 0.14
C ALA A 358 17.66 21.45 -1.20
N TRP A 359 16.33 21.51 -1.32
CA TRP A 359 15.66 22.06 -2.50
C TRP A 359 15.74 23.58 -2.54
N ASP A 360 15.58 24.25 -1.39
CA ASP A 360 15.66 25.69 -1.27
C ASP A 360 17.12 26.18 -1.43
N ASP A 361 18.08 25.50 -0.81
CA ASP A 361 19.49 25.93 -0.77
C ASP A 361 20.32 25.48 -1.99
N GLY A 362 19.86 24.49 -2.75
CA GLY A 362 20.64 23.97 -3.89
C GLY A 362 20.74 24.95 -5.06
N ASP A 363 21.77 24.85 -5.90
CA ASP A 363 21.89 25.69 -7.11
C ASP A 363 21.37 25.01 -8.38
N THR A 364 21.18 23.69 -8.34
CA THR A 364 20.70 22.94 -9.51
C THR A 364 19.17 23.05 -9.62
N GLY A 365 18.67 23.14 -10.85
CA GLY A 365 17.22 23.08 -11.13
C GLY A 365 16.43 24.31 -10.68
N ARG A 366 17.05 25.49 -10.53
CA ARG A 366 16.38 26.72 -10.08
C ARG A 366 15.17 27.12 -10.92
N LEU A 367 15.19 26.86 -12.24
CA LEU A 367 14.03 27.06 -13.11
C LEU A 367 12.82 26.25 -12.64
N ILE A 368 13.05 25.02 -12.19
CA ILE A 368 12.00 24.13 -11.68
C ILE A 368 11.60 24.50 -10.25
N HIS A 369 12.54 24.93 -9.40
CA HIS A 369 12.24 25.46 -8.07
C HIS A 369 11.28 26.65 -8.13
N ASN A 370 11.51 27.54 -9.09
CA ASN A 370 10.61 28.66 -9.36
C ASN A 370 9.19 28.22 -9.70
N ILE A 371 8.98 27.03 -10.26
CA ILE A 371 7.65 26.50 -10.61
C ILE A 371 7.07 25.65 -9.47
N ILE A 372 7.91 24.84 -8.84
CA ILE A 372 7.57 23.88 -7.79
C ILE A 372 8.43 24.21 -6.56
N PRO A 373 8.07 25.23 -5.77
CA PRO A 373 8.88 25.67 -4.63
C PRO A 373 8.78 24.71 -3.44
N LYS A 374 7.74 23.86 -3.39
CA LYS A 374 7.52 22.92 -2.29
C LYS A 374 7.68 21.48 -2.75
N VAL A 375 8.54 20.74 -2.06
CA VAL A 375 8.76 19.33 -2.33
C VAL A 375 7.52 18.51 -1.94
N SER A 376 7.22 17.50 -2.74
CA SER A 376 6.07 16.63 -2.50
C SER A 376 6.42 15.20 -2.92
N LEU A 377 5.81 14.24 -2.23
CA LEU A 377 5.87 12.83 -2.63
C LEU A 377 4.87 12.50 -3.74
N GLN A 378 3.99 13.43 -4.09
CA GLN A 378 3.09 13.28 -5.21
C GLN A 378 3.83 13.66 -6.49
N ALA A 379 3.90 12.72 -7.43
CA ALA A 379 4.48 12.98 -8.74
C ALA A 379 3.61 13.99 -9.51
N ILE A 380 4.27 14.96 -10.12
CA ILE A 380 3.63 15.90 -11.03
C ILE A 380 3.58 15.26 -12.41
N ASN A 381 2.38 15.21 -12.99
CA ASN A 381 2.17 14.56 -14.28
C ASN A 381 2.40 15.55 -15.42
N TRP A 382 3.67 15.82 -15.72
CA TRP A 382 4.08 16.59 -16.89
C TRP A 382 4.44 15.70 -18.07
N THR A 383 4.01 16.10 -19.27
CA THR A 383 4.42 15.44 -20.51
C THR A 383 5.88 15.73 -20.84
N ARG A 384 6.50 14.95 -21.75
CA ARG A 384 7.87 15.20 -22.21
C ARG A 384 8.05 16.65 -22.71
N ASN A 385 7.09 17.17 -23.47
CA ASN A 385 7.14 18.53 -24.01
C ASN A 385 7.07 19.57 -22.89
N GLU A 386 6.21 19.37 -21.90
CA GLU A 386 6.14 20.24 -20.71
C GLU A 386 7.46 20.24 -19.94
N ILE A 387 8.07 19.07 -19.72
CA ILE A 387 9.37 18.95 -19.04
C ILE A 387 10.44 19.72 -19.82
N LEU A 388 10.55 19.52 -21.13
CA LEU A 388 11.52 20.23 -21.98
C LEU A 388 11.33 21.75 -21.88
N PHE A 389 10.10 22.22 -22.00
CA PHE A 389 9.79 23.65 -21.89
C PHE A 389 10.16 24.25 -20.53
N PHE A 390 9.71 23.65 -19.43
CA PHE A 390 9.93 24.20 -18.07
C PHE A 390 11.38 24.09 -17.60
N THR A 391 12.12 23.09 -18.08
CA THR A 391 13.56 22.95 -17.78
C THR A 391 14.44 23.81 -18.70
N GLY A 392 13.86 24.38 -19.77
CA GLY A 392 14.62 25.03 -20.82
C GLY A 392 15.54 24.08 -21.58
N HIS A 393 15.15 22.81 -21.70
CA HIS A 393 15.83 21.78 -22.48
C HIS A 393 15.15 21.55 -23.82
N GLY A 394 15.88 21.02 -24.80
CA GLY A 394 15.31 20.60 -26.09
C GLY A 394 15.69 21.52 -27.24
N PRO A 395 14.77 21.86 -28.16
CA PRO A 395 15.10 22.53 -29.43
C PRO A 395 15.34 24.05 -29.31
N PHE A 396 15.58 24.56 -28.10
CA PHE A 396 15.77 25.99 -27.86
C PHE A 396 17.21 26.40 -28.17
N SER A 397 17.42 27.43 -29.01
CA SER A 397 18.76 27.89 -29.40
C SER A 397 19.63 28.24 -28.19
N SER A 398 19.06 28.85 -27.15
CA SER A 398 19.80 29.15 -25.90
C SER A 398 20.29 27.89 -25.18
N PHE A 399 19.56 26.78 -25.30
CA PHE A 399 19.98 25.49 -24.75
C PHE A 399 21.03 24.82 -25.63
N LEU A 400 20.82 24.81 -26.96
CA LEU A 400 21.73 24.17 -27.90
C LEU A 400 23.13 24.79 -27.85
N GLN A 401 23.22 26.12 -27.78
CA GLN A 401 24.50 26.82 -27.62
C GLN A 401 25.21 26.40 -26.33
N ARG A 402 24.49 26.38 -25.19
CA ARG A 402 25.06 26.02 -23.89
C ARG A 402 25.65 24.59 -23.86
N PHE A 403 25.21 23.72 -24.75
CA PHE A 403 25.70 22.34 -24.89
C PHE A 403 26.59 22.14 -26.12
N ASN A 404 27.06 23.22 -26.77
CA ASN A 404 27.91 23.20 -27.96
C ASN A 404 27.29 22.42 -29.13
N LEU A 405 25.96 22.49 -29.29
CA LEU A 405 25.20 21.90 -30.39
C LEU A 405 24.76 22.94 -31.44
N ALA A 406 24.98 24.22 -31.16
CA ALA A 406 24.75 25.35 -32.06
C ALA A 406 25.77 26.45 -31.73
N GLU A 407 26.13 27.27 -32.73
CA GLU A 407 27.13 28.33 -32.56
C GLU A 407 26.56 29.55 -31.81
N THR A 408 25.25 29.81 -31.95
CA THR A 408 24.59 30.98 -31.38
C THR A 408 23.39 30.61 -30.51
N SER A 409 23.09 31.44 -29.50
CA SER A 409 21.86 31.34 -28.70
C SER A 409 20.68 32.10 -29.32
N PHE A 410 20.88 32.75 -30.47
CA PHE A 410 19.85 33.53 -31.13
C PHE A 410 18.90 32.64 -31.94
N CYS A 411 17.63 33.04 -31.94
CA CYS A 411 16.62 32.58 -32.88
C CYS A 411 16.82 33.30 -34.21
N SER A 412 16.38 32.70 -35.32
CA SER A 412 16.40 33.31 -36.65
C SER A 412 15.64 34.65 -36.73
N CYS A 413 14.73 34.93 -35.79
CA CYS A 413 14.08 36.24 -35.68
C CYS A 413 14.91 37.31 -34.93
N GLY A 414 16.16 37.01 -34.55
CA GLY A 414 17.09 37.93 -33.88
C GLY A 414 16.99 37.99 -32.35
N GLY A 415 15.98 37.36 -31.73
CA GLY A 415 15.85 37.30 -30.26
C GLY A 415 16.63 36.13 -29.64
N ILE A 416 16.87 36.16 -28.32
CA ILE A 416 17.49 35.02 -27.62
C ILE A 416 16.49 33.85 -27.58
N GLY A 417 16.87 32.70 -28.15
CA GLY A 417 16.02 31.52 -28.33
C GLY A 417 15.74 30.75 -27.04
N THR A 418 15.12 31.39 -26.06
CA THR A 418 14.65 30.82 -24.79
C THR A 418 13.21 30.29 -24.89
N PRO A 419 12.77 29.39 -24.01
CA PRO A 419 11.37 28.92 -24.01
C PRO A 419 10.36 30.06 -23.93
N ILE A 420 10.63 31.07 -23.10
CA ILE A 420 9.75 32.24 -22.94
C ILE A 420 9.69 33.08 -24.23
N HIS A 421 10.82 33.31 -24.90
CA HIS A 421 10.87 34.03 -26.17
C HIS A 421 9.96 33.38 -27.23
N TYR A 422 10.12 32.08 -27.43
CA TYR A 422 9.30 31.30 -28.37
C TYR A 422 7.83 31.24 -27.96
N ALA A 423 7.53 31.36 -26.67
CA ALA A 423 6.18 31.29 -26.15
C ALA A 423 5.43 32.63 -26.16
N THR A 424 6.11 33.77 -26.29
CA THR A 424 5.46 35.07 -26.04
C THR A 424 5.73 36.16 -27.08
N VAL A 425 6.90 36.17 -27.74
CA VAL A 425 7.33 37.32 -28.57
C VAL A 425 8.00 36.95 -29.88
N CYS A 426 8.39 35.69 -30.10
CA CYS A 426 9.04 35.28 -31.34
C CYS A 426 8.10 35.39 -32.53
N LEU A 427 8.50 36.15 -33.56
CA LEU A 427 7.71 36.40 -34.78
C LEU A 427 7.36 35.11 -35.54
N LEU A 428 8.20 34.08 -35.42
CA LEU A 428 8.04 32.80 -36.12
C LEU A 428 7.05 31.85 -35.41
N THR A 429 6.65 32.14 -34.17
CA THR A 429 5.79 31.24 -33.36
C THR A 429 4.50 31.90 -32.90
N THR A 430 4.04 32.95 -33.59
CA THR A 430 2.86 33.79 -33.24
C THR A 430 1.60 32.98 -32.96
N SER A 431 1.37 31.88 -33.69
CA SER A 431 0.21 31.00 -33.50
C SER A 431 0.17 30.30 -32.13
N CYS A 432 1.32 30.19 -31.45
CA CYS A 432 1.47 29.52 -30.16
C CYS A 432 1.61 30.50 -28.99
N HIS A 433 1.50 31.81 -29.24
CA HIS A 433 1.79 32.82 -28.24
C HIS A 433 0.85 32.77 -27.02
N MET A 434 1.45 33.08 -25.88
CA MET A 434 0.82 33.37 -24.61
C MET A 434 1.14 34.82 -24.23
N ALA A 435 0.31 35.42 -23.38
CA ALA A 435 0.54 36.80 -22.92
C ALA A 435 1.94 36.90 -22.27
N PRO A 436 2.79 37.86 -22.70
CA PRO A 436 4.13 38.01 -22.14
C PRO A 436 4.05 38.47 -20.67
N PRO A 437 4.89 37.93 -19.78
CA PRO A 437 5.02 38.48 -18.44
C PRO A 437 5.96 39.70 -18.43
N SER A 438 5.79 40.57 -17.44
CA SER A 438 6.85 41.52 -17.10
C SER A 438 8.04 40.77 -16.49
N GLN A 439 9.24 41.35 -16.58
CA GLN A 439 10.49 40.69 -16.17
C GLN A 439 10.47 40.20 -14.72
N GLN A 440 9.88 40.98 -13.80
CA GLN A 440 9.74 40.63 -12.38
C GLN A 440 8.74 39.50 -12.11
N HIS A 441 7.79 39.26 -13.02
CA HIS A 441 6.71 38.28 -12.85
C HIS A 441 6.94 36.97 -13.63
N GLN A 442 8.10 36.78 -14.24
CA GLN A 442 8.40 35.55 -14.98
C GLN A 442 8.20 34.26 -14.14
N PRO A 443 8.63 34.16 -12.86
CA PRO A 443 8.41 32.95 -12.07
C PRO A 443 6.91 32.66 -11.86
N VAL A 444 6.12 33.69 -11.59
CA VAL A 444 4.66 33.59 -11.40
C VAL A 444 3.98 33.16 -12.71
N TRP A 445 4.46 33.68 -13.83
CA TRP A 445 3.97 33.31 -15.15
C TRP A 445 4.20 31.83 -15.45
N PHE A 446 5.41 31.30 -15.21
CA PHE A 446 5.68 29.88 -15.42
C PHE A 446 4.81 28.98 -14.51
N ARG A 447 4.56 29.39 -13.25
CA ARG A 447 3.61 28.68 -12.36
C ARG A 447 2.19 28.67 -12.93
N SER A 448 1.72 29.82 -13.42
CA SER A 448 0.39 29.94 -14.03
C SER A 448 0.26 29.04 -15.26
N VAL A 449 1.27 29.06 -16.13
CA VAL A 449 1.34 28.23 -17.34
C VAL A 449 1.37 26.74 -17.00
N ALA A 450 2.15 26.32 -15.98
CA ALA A 450 2.21 24.94 -15.54
C ALA A 450 0.88 24.41 -14.97
N ASN A 451 0.11 25.27 -14.31
CA ASN A 451 -1.18 24.91 -13.73
C ASN A 451 -2.35 25.01 -14.72
N ASN A 452 -2.18 25.67 -15.87
CA ASN A 452 -3.22 25.86 -16.87
C ASN A 452 -3.14 24.83 -18.01
N SER A 453 -4.20 24.04 -18.20
CA SER A 453 -4.23 23.00 -19.25
C SER A 453 -4.21 23.56 -20.68
N ALA A 454 -4.83 24.72 -20.93
CA ALA A 454 -4.80 25.36 -22.25
C ALA A 454 -3.40 25.89 -22.58
N SER A 455 -2.72 26.50 -21.62
CA SER A 455 -1.32 26.94 -21.78
C SER A 455 -0.38 25.76 -22.03
N ARG A 456 -0.58 24.63 -21.34
CA ARG A 456 0.18 23.40 -21.60
C ARG A 456 -0.06 22.80 -22.99
N ARG A 457 -1.27 22.90 -23.54
CA ARG A 457 -1.53 22.55 -24.94
C ARG A 457 -0.78 23.47 -25.91
N LYS A 458 -0.70 24.78 -25.64
CA LYS A 458 0.12 25.71 -26.44
C LYS A 458 1.60 25.34 -26.41
N ILE A 459 2.15 24.94 -25.25
CA ILE A 459 3.52 24.42 -25.12
C ILE A 459 3.72 23.18 -26.00
N HIS A 460 2.76 22.26 -25.99
CA HIS A 460 2.84 21.05 -26.81
C HIS A 460 2.93 21.38 -28.30
N ASN A 461 2.04 22.25 -28.79
CA ASN A 461 2.01 22.70 -30.18
C ASN A 461 3.31 23.43 -30.56
N LEU A 462 3.80 24.31 -29.66
CA LEU A 462 5.04 25.04 -29.85
C LEU A 462 6.22 24.09 -30.06
N LEU A 463 6.39 23.10 -29.18
CA LEU A 463 7.52 22.18 -29.30
C LEU A 463 7.40 21.23 -30.48
N GLN A 464 6.19 20.82 -30.87
CA GLN A 464 5.99 20.08 -32.12
C GLN A 464 6.37 20.93 -33.33
N PHE A 465 6.00 22.20 -33.34
CA PHE A 465 6.33 23.11 -34.43
C PHE A 465 7.85 23.32 -34.54
N LEU A 466 8.53 23.60 -33.42
CA LEU A 466 9.99 23.73 -33.39
C LEU A 466 10.72 22.45 -33.84
N GLN A 467 10.15 21.27 -33.57
CA GLN A 467 10.71 19.98 -34.00
C GLN A 467 10.45 19.66 -35.47
N ARG A 468 9.31 20.12 -36.03
CA ARG A 468 8.98 19.88 -37.43
C ARG A 468 9.74 20.82 -38.36
N GLU A 469 9.86 22.08 -37.97
CA GLU A 469 10.44 23.15 -38.78
C GLU A 469 11.89 23.46 -38.38
N THR A 470 12.70 22.44 -38.08
CA THR A 470 14.05 22.65 -37.50
C THR A 470 14.98 23.50 -38.36
N SER A 471 14.79 23.52 -39.69
CA SER A 471 15.55 24.35 -40.62
C SER A 471 15.21 25.85 -40.48
N LEU A 472 13.97 26.20 -40.12
CA LEU A 472 13.57 27.60 -39.93
C LEU A 472 14.19 28.22 -38.67
N PHE A 473 14.52 27.40 -37.68
CA PHE A 473 14.99 27.83 -36.36
C PHE A 473 16.48 27.60 -36.12
N ARG A 474 17.20 27.06 -37.12
CA ARG A 474 18.66 26.94 -37.11
C ARG A 474 19.20 27.90 -38.17
N PRO A 475 20.05 28.86 -37.80
CA PRO A 475 20.78 29.63 -38.81
C PRO A 475 21.64 28.66 -39.64
N ASP A 476 21.76 28.91 -40.94
CA ASP A 476 22.65 28.12 -41.80
C ASP A 476 24.08 28.18 -41.26
N PRO A 477 24.82 27.06 -41.25
CA PRO A 477 26.24 27.10 -40.98
C PRO A 477 26.92 27.89 -42.12
N ASN A 478 27.57 28.99 -41.78
CA ASN A 478 28.44 29.72 -42.71
C ASN A 478 29.70 28.92 -43.03
#